data_AF-A0A1Q7RN15-F1
#
_entry.id   AF-A0A1Q7RN15-F1
#
_cell.length_a   1.000
_cell.length_b   1.000
_cell.length_c   1.000
_cell.angle_alpha   90.00
_cell.angle_beta   90.00
_cell.angle_gamma   90.00
#
_symmetry.space_group_name_H-M   'P 1'
#
loop_
_entity.id
_entity.type
_entity.pdbx_description
1 polymer ?
#
loop_
_entity_poly.entity_id
_entity_poly.type
_entity_poly.pdbx_seq_one_letter_code
_entity_poly.pdbx_strand_id
1 'polypeptide(L)'
;MRTRKKETRGRAGHGHARLRVGVIYGGRSVEHEVSLVSARAIMQALDPRRYEVVPIGITRQGRWVLAGAHWTLPPDPSVRGLVRLRNGGRAGTALASLPRAALRSAAGPGRDPGPLGRLDVIFPVVHGMGGEEGTLQGLLELADIPYVGAGVLGSALGMDKAMMKVVFREAGLPIVDHRVLRRSDLEAGRDRFVQAVEEAFGYPCFVKPANGGSSVGVSKAKRRADLLEAIDLAARYDRKIIVERGVDAREIECSVLGNDEPEASVPGEIVPGNEFYDYRAKYIDENSRLLIPAPLSP
;
A
#
# COMPACT_ATOMS: atom_id res chain seq x y z
N MET A 1 -48.16 46.31 -30.69
CA MET A 1 -48.84 45.02 -30.44
C MET A 1 -48.17 43.95 -31.31
N ARG A 2 -47.18 43.24 -30.77
CA ARG A 2 -46.53 42.07 -31.39
C ARG A 2 -46.26 41.06 -30.28
N THR A 3 -47.08 40.02 -30.21
CA THR A 3 -47.00 38.90 -29.27
C THR A 3 -45.83 37.99 -29.62
N ARG A 4 -44.83 37.88 -28.73
CA ARG A 4 -43.79 36.84 -28.79
C ARG A 4 -44.30 35.58 -28.11
N LYS A 5 -44.45 34.50 -28.89
CA LYS A 5 -44.65 33.12 -28.42
C LYS A 5 -43.44 32.71 -27.58
N LYS A 6 -43.68 32.27 -26.34
CA LYS A 6 -42.69 31.70 -25.43
C LYS A 6 -42.58 30.21 -25.76
N GLU A 7 -41.55 29.80 -26.50
CA GLU A 7 -41.21 28.38 -26.66
C GLU A 7 -40.45 27.91 -25.42
N THR A 8 -41.11 27.08 -24.62
CA THR A 8 -40.50 26.29 -23.55
C THR A 8 -39.72 25.13 -24.16
N ARG A 9 -38.41 25.31 -24.37
CA ARG A 9 -37.50 24.18 -24.59
C ARG A 9 -37.26 23.47 -23.26
N GLY A 10 -37.78 22.24 -23.15
CA GLY A 10 -37.47 21.34 -22.05
C GLY A 10 -35.97 21.11 -21.95
N ARG A 11 -35.41 21.30 -20.76
CA ARG A 11 -34.05 20.87 -20.43
C ARG A 11 -34.03 19.34 -20.42
N ALA A 12 -33.49 18.73 -21.47
CA ALA A 12 -33.05 17.35 -21.44
C ALA A 12 -31.95 17.23 -20.37
N GLY A 13 -32.17 16.34 -19.38
CA GLY A 13 -31.21 16.05 -18.34
C GLY A 13 -29.89 15.56 -18.94
N HIS A 14 -28.83 16.35 -18.77
CA HIS A 14 -27.48 15.88 -19.05
C HIS A 14 -27.11 14.91 -17.93
N GLY A 15 -27.27 13.61 -18.16
CA GLY A 15 -26.67 12.60 -17.29
C GLY A 15 -25.17 12.85 -17.28
N HIS A 16 -24.59 13.16 -16.12
CA HIS A 16 -23.15 13.34 -15.99
C HIS A 16 -22.43 12.08 -16.47
N ALA A 17 -21.44 12.24 -17.36
CA ALA A 17 -20.60 11.12 -17.79
C ALA A 17 -19.93 10.48 -16.57
N ARG A 18 -19.87 9.14 -16.55
CA ARG A 18 -19.21 8.38 -15.46
C ARG A 18 -17.73 8.72 -15.43
N LEU A 19 -17.17 8.84 -14.22
CA LEU A 19 -15.74 9.03 -14.03
C LEU A 19 -14.99 7.72 -14.31
N ARG A 20 -13.92 7.77 -15.10
CA ARG A 20 -13.11 6.60 -15.43
C ARG A 20 -12.00 6.41 -14.39
N VAL A 21 -12.12 5.37 -13.58
CA VAL A 21 -11.24 5.05 -12.44
C VAL A 21 -10.28 3.93 -12.82
N GLY A 22 -9.01 4.24 -13.03
CA GLY A 22 -7.99 3.21 -13.26
C GLY A 22 -7.56 2.57 -11.95
N VAL A 23 -7.81 1.27 -11.76
CA VAL A 23 -7.38 0.55 -10.55
C VAL A 23 -6.09 -0.20 -10.86
N ILE A 24 -4.99 0.20 -10.22
CA ILE A 24 -3.67 -0.43 -10.42
C ILE A 24 -3.43 -1.46 -9.31
N TYR A 25 -3.09 -2.70 -9.66
CA TYR A 25 -2.95 -3.79 -8.69
C TYR A 25 -1.94 -4.86 -9.13
N GLY A 26 -1.61 -5.80 -8.24
CA GLY A 26 -0.56 -6.79 -8.38
C GLY A 26 0.78 -6.28 -7.86
N GLY A 27 1.80 -6.28 -8.72
CA GLY A 27 3.14 -5.75 -8.42
C GLY A 27 4.19 -6.83 -8.15
N ARG A 28 5.45 -6.40 -8.05
CA ARG A 28 6.62 -7.24 -7.74
C ARG A 28 6.83 -7.38 -6.23
N SER A 29 5.77 -7.70 -5.48
CA SER A 29 5.81 -7.85 -4.03
C SER A 29 5.45 -9.27 -3.61
N VAL A 30 5.89 -9.66 -2.42
CA VAL A 30 5.37 -10.83 -1.70
C VAL A 30 3.88 -10.68 -1.41
N GLU A 31 3.39 -9.44 -1.33
CA GLU A 31 1.98 -9.06 -1.12
C GLU A 31 1.14 -9.02 -2.41
N HIS A 32 1.66 -9.56 -3.53
CA HIS A 32 0.97 -9.58 -4.81
C HIS A 32 -0.46 -10.13 -4.71
N GLU A 33 -0.67 -11.25 -4.00
CA GLU A 33 -2.00 -11.85 -3.86
C GLU A 33 -2.94 -10.99 -3.00
N VAL A 34 -2.42 -10.36 -1.95
CA VAL A 34 -3.18 -9.43 -1.10
C VAL A 34 -3.67 -8.24 -1.94
N SER A 35 -2.84 -7.77 -2.86
CA SER A 35 -3.18 -6.70 -3.80
C SER A 35 -4.28 -7.11 -4.77
N LEU A 36 -4.26 -8.35 -5.29
CA LEU A 36 -5.33 -8.90 -6.12
C LEU A 36 -6.67 -8.91 -5.35
N VAL A 37 -6.67 -9.41 -4.12
CA VAL A 37 -7.88 -9.48 -3.27
C VAL A 37 -8.42 -8.08 -2.95
N SER A 38 -7.54 -7.16 -2.58
CA SER A 38 -7.89 -5.77 -2.27
C SER A 38 -8.50 -5.07 -3.49
N ALA A 39 -7.91 -5.26 -4.66
CA ALA A 39 -8.39 -4.67 -5.91
C ALA A 39 -9.79 -5.21 -6.27
N ARG A 40 -10.04 -6.51 -6.10
CA ARG A 40 -11.37 -7.09 -6.32
C ARG A 40 -12.41 -6.43 -5.40
N ALA A 41 -12.12 -6.31 -4.10
CA ALA A 41 -13.04 -5.70 -3.15
C ALA A 41 -13.37 -4.24 -3.53
N ILE A 42 -12.35 -3.45 -3.88
CA ILE A 42 -12.51 -2.06 -4.32
C ILE A 42 -13.35 -1.98 -5.60
N MET A 43 -13.01 -2.77 -6.62
CA MET A 43 -13.74 -2.78 -7.90
C MET A 43 -15.22 -3.18 -7.72
N GLN A 44 -15.52 -4.07 -6.78
CA GLN A 44 -16.89 -4.46 -6.44
C GLN A 44 -17.66 -3.39 -5.65
N ALA A 45 -16.95 -2.59 -4.84
CA ALA A 45 -17.56 -1.54 -4.02
C ALA A 45 -17.85 -0.24 -4.78
N LEU A 46 -17.17 0.02 -5.90
CA LEU A 46 -17.38 1.22 -6.71
C LEU A 46 -18.77 1.24 -7.36
N ASP A 47 -19.55 2.30 -7.13
CA ASP A 47 -20.91 2.46 -7.70
C ASP A 47 -20.86 2.53 -9.24
N PRO A 48 -21.42 1.54 -9.96
CA PRO A 48 -21.33 1.46 -11.42
C PRO A 48 -22.13 2.55 -12.15
N ARG A 49 -23.01 3.27 -11.43
CA ARG A 49 -23.73 4.44 -11.96
C ARG A 49 -22.87 5.69 -11.98
N ARG A 50 -21.83 5.75 -11.14
CA ARG A 50 -20.93 6.90 -10.99
C ARG A 50 -19.57 6.67 -11.66
N TYR A 51 -19.08 5.44 -11.64
CA TYR A 51 -17.73 5.10 -12.05
C TYR A 51 -17.70 4.05 -13.17
N GLU A 52 -16.80 4.26 -14.12
CA GLU A 52 -16.32 3.23 -15.05
C GLU A 52 -14.94 2.77 -14.58
N VAL A 53 -14.83 1.54 -14.11
CA VAL A 53 -13.55 0.99 -13.62
C VAL A 53 -12.67 0.61 -14.81
N VAL A 54 -11.36 0.80 -14.72
CA VAL A 54 -10.38 0.31 -15.71
C VAL A 54 -9.30 -0.47 -14.96
N PRO A 55 -9.31 -1.82 -15.01
CA PRO A 55 -8.31 -2.63 -14.32
C PRO A 55 -6.95 -2.58 -15.01
N ILE A 56 -5.90 -2.30 -14.24
CA ILE A 56 -4.51 -2.21 -14.68
C ILE A 56 -3.67 -3.13 -13.80
N GLY A 57 -3.33 -4.32 -14.31
CA GLY A 57 -2.56 -5.31 -13.56
C GLY A 57 -1.05 -5.14 -13.75
N ILE A 58 -0.28 -5.42 -12.71
CA ILE A 58 1.17 -5.54 -12.76
C ILE A 58 1.54 -6.97 -12.36
N THR A 59 2.20 -7.74 -13.24
CA THR A 59 2.59 -9.11 -12.93
C THR A 59 3.72 -9.18 -11.90
N ARG A 60 3.99 -10.38 -11.37
CA ARG A 60 5.15 -10.65 -10.49
C ARG A 60 6.51 -10.36 -11.14
N GLN A 61 6.57 -10.26 -12.47
CA GLN A 61 7.76 -9.87 -13.23
C GLN A 61 7.81 -8.35 -13.49
N GLY A 62 6.81 -7.59 -13.02
CA GLY A 62 6.70 -6.14 -13.21
C GLY A 62 6.15 -5.74 -14.58
N ARG A 63 5.54 -6.67 -15.32
CA ARG A 63 4.91 -6.35 -16.61
C ARG A 63 3.54 -5.77 -16.37
N TRP A 64 3.23 -4.68 -17.05
CA TRP A 64 1.91 -4.06 -16.99
C TRP A 64 0.97 -4.71 -18.01
N VAL A 65 -0.25 -5.00 -17.58
CA VAL A 65 -1.27 -5.71 -18.36
C VAL A 65 -2.56 -4.91 -18.26
N LEU A 66 -3.08 -4.50 -19.41
CA LEU A 66 -4.45 -3.99 -19.50
C LEU A 66 -5.39 -5.18 -19.64
N ALA A 67 -6.40 -5.26 -18.78
CA ALA A 67 -7.50 -6.17 -19.08
C ALA A 67 -8.31 -5.55 -20.23
N GLY A 68 -8.43 -6.26 -21.34
CA GLY A 68 -9.32 -5.88 -22.44
C GLY A 68 -10.80 -5.94 -22.02
N ALA A 69 -11.70 -5.74 -22.98
CA ALA A 69 -13.16 -5.64 -22.79
C ALA A 69 -13.86 -6.84 -22.08
N HIS A 70 -13.11 -7.89 -21.73
CA HIS A 70 -13.54 -8.95 -20.84
C HIS A 70 -12.86 -8.76 -19.48
N TRP A 71 -13.57 -8.07 -18.61
CA TRP A 71 -13.33 -7.92 -17.18
C TRP A 71 -12.98 -9.27 -16.54
N THR A 72 -11.71 -9.52 -16.27
CA THR A 72 -11.34 -10.57 -15.33
C THR A 72 -11.09 -9.91 -13.99
N LEU A 73 -12.12 -9.94 -13.13
CA LEU A 73 -11.92 -9.67 -11.72
C LEU A 73 -10.73 -10.51 -11.24
N PRO A 74 -9.91 -9.97 -10.32
CA PRO A 74 -8.92 -10.79 -9.66
C PRO A 74 -9.58 -12.07 -9.11
N PRO A 75 -8.90 -13.22 -9.17
CA PRO A 75 -9.47 -14.50 -8.77
C PRO A 75 -10.01 -14.49 -7.34
N ASP A 76 -10.94 -15.39 -7.07
CA ASP A 76 -11.69 -15.42 -5.81
C ASP A 76 -10.81 -15.77 -4.60
N PRO A 77 -10.85 -14.97 -3.51
CA PRO A 77 -10.10 -15.25 -2.29
C PRO A 77 -10.46 -16.58 -1.61
N SER A 78 -11.63 -17.17 -1.90
CA SER A 78 -12.01 -18.50 -1.42
C SER A 78 -11.20 -19.64 -2.06
N VAL A 79 -10.49 -19.38 -3.15
CA VAL A 79 -9.56 -20.33 -3.77
C VAL A 79 -8.23 -20.25 -3.02
N ARG A 80 -8.12 -20.96 -1.89
CA ARG A 80 -6.89 -21.13 -1.07
C ARG A 80 -5.73 -21.86 -1.81
N GLY A 81 -5.65 -21.79 -3.13
CA GLY A 81 -4.66 -22.50 -3.93
C GLY A 81 -4.28 -21.72 -5.18
N LEU A 82 -3.03 -21.25 -5.23
CA LEU A 82 -2.30 -20.80 -6.42
C LEU A 82 -3.13 -20.06 -7.47
N VAL A 83 -3.11 -18.73 -7.36
CA VAL A 83 -3.51 -17.84 -8.45
C VAL A 83 -2.59 -18.05 -9.65
N ARG A 84 -3.04 -18.84 -10.62
CA ARG A 84 -2.52 -18.78 -11.98
C ARG A 84 -3.30 -17.69 -12.70
N LEU A 85 -2.63 -16.58 -13.02
CA LEU A 85 -3.05 -15.74 -14.14
C LEU A 85 -3.11 -16.66 -15.37
N ARG A 86 -4.32 -17.04 -15.77
CA ARG A 86 -4.53 -17.88 -16.94
C ARG A 86 -4.25 -17.01 -18.15
N ASN A 87 -3.11 -17.23 -18.81
CA ASN A 87 -2.87 -16.79 -20.19
C ASN A 87 -3.86 -17.56 -21.08
N GLY A 88 -5.12 -17.11 -21.14
CA GLY A 88 -6.19 -17.84 -21.79
C GLY A 88 -7.05 -16.92 -22.64
N GLY A 89 -6.78 -16.91 -23.95
CA GLY A 89 -7.73 -16.50 -24.99
C GLY A 89 -7.66 -15.02 -25.37
N ARG A 90 -7.04 -14.76 -26.54
CA ARG A 90 -6.76 -13.45 -27.16
C ARG A 90 -5.89 -12.53 -26.30
N ALA A 91 -4.66 -12.34 -26.77
CA ALA A 91 -3.66 -11.47 -26.18
C ALA A 91 -4.28 -10.13 -25.74
N GLY A 92 -4.49 -9.96 -24.42
CA GLY A 92 -4.50 -8.63 -23.85
C GLY A 92 -3.22 -7.95 -24.33
N THR A 93 -3.31 -6.71 -24.76
CA THR A 93 -2.14 -5.94 -25.18
C THR A 93 -1.19 -5.85 -23.99
N ALA A 94 -0.20 -6.75 -23.98
CA ALA A 94 0.94 -6.65 -23.10
C ALA A 94 1.64 -5.36 -23.49
N LEU A 95 1.37 -4.29 -22.77
CA LEU A 95 2.15 -3.08 -22.84
C LEU A 95 3.47 -3.42 -22.17
N ALA A 96 4.39 -3.99 -22.96
CA ALA A 96 5.78 -4.24 -22.58
C ALA A 96 6.46 -2.96 -22.06
N SER A 97 5.86 -1.81 -22.37
CA SER A 97 6.00 -0.59 -21.62
C SER A 97 4.60 0.05 -21.54
N LEU A 98 4.11 0.36 -20.33
CA LEU A 98 3.31 1.58 -20.16
C LEU A 98 4.36 2.66 -19.87
N PRO A 99 5.12 3.15 -20.88
CA PRO A 99 5.99 4.27 -20.59
C PRO A 99 5.04 5.41 -20.23
N ARG A 100 5.48 6.29 -19.33
CA ARG A 100 4.87 7.58 -18.98
C ARG A 100 3.99 8.23 -20.07
N ALA A 101 4.32 8.05 -21.36
CA ALA A 101 3.48 8.40 -22.51
C ALA A 101 2.05 7.82 -22.50
N ALA A 102 1.82 6.55 -22.16
CA ALA A 102 0.48 5.95 -22.16
C ALA A 102 -0.42 6.51 -21.04
N LEU A 103 0.16 6.74 -19.85
CA LEU A 103 -0.52 7.45 -18.77
C LEU A 103 -0.74 8.93 -19.14
N ARG A 104 0.26 9.62 -19.69
CA ARG A 104 0.12 11.02 -20.17
C ARG A 104 -0.87 11.21 -21.31
N SER A 105 -1.01 10.22 -22.20
CA SER A 105 -2.03 10.20 -23.24
C SER A 105 -3.42 9.99 -22.65
N ALA A 106 -3.53 9.20 -21.57
CA ALA A 106 -4.76 9.03 -20.81
C ALA A 106 -5.14 10.26 -19.94
N ALA A 107 -4.23 11.20 -19.66
CA ALA A 107 -4.48 12.33 -18.77
C ALA A 107 -5.03 13.61 -19.46
N GLY A 108 -4.75 13.82 -20.75
CA GLY A 108 -4.90 15.14 -21.39
C GLY A 108 -6.06 15.30 -22.39
N PRO A 109 -6.80 16.42 -22.39
CA PRO A 109 -7.76 16.74 -23.45
C PRO A 109 -7.04 16.97 -24.80
N GLY A 110 -7.59 16.44 -25.89
CA GLY A 110 -7.08 16.66 -27.26
C GLY A 110 -5.93 15.74 -27.71
N ARG A 111 -5.60 14.70 -26.94
CA ARG A 111 -4.61 13.68 -27.32
C ARG A 111 -5.30 12.37 -27.70
N ASP A 112 -4.70 11.58 -28.59
CA ASP A 112 -5.11 10.20 -28.82
C ASP A 112 -4.94 9.45 -27.48
N PRO A 113 -6.04 9.01 -26.85
CA PRO A 113 -6.00 8.48 -25.50
C PRO A 113 -5.38 7.09 -25.44
N GLY A 114 -4.99 6.53 -26.59
CA GLY A 114 -4.33 5.24 -26.69
C GLY A 114 -5.20 4.10 -26.13
N PRO A 115 -4.60 2.94 -25.86
CA PRO A 115 -5.35 1.74 -25.48
C PRO A 115 -6.02 1.82 -24.09
N LEU A 116 -5.65 2.78 -23.24
CA LEU A 116 -6.25 3.00 -21.91
C LEU A 116 -7.53 3.85 -21.96
N GLY A 117 -7.70 4.64 -23.02
CA GLY A 117 -8.66 5.74 -22.98
C GLY A 117 -8.25 6.81 -21.95
N ARG A 118 -9.05 7.87 -21.82
CA ARG A 118 -8.81 8.92 -20.82
C ARG A 118 -9.15 8.40 -19.41
N LEU A 119 -8.29 8.60 -18.41
CA LEU A 119 -8.56 8.25 -17.01
C LEU A 119 -8.73 9.54 -16.21
N ASP A 120 -9.77 9.59 -15.37
CA ASP A 120 -10.03 10.78 -14.53
C ASP A 120 -9.30 10.69 -13.19
N VAL A 121 -9.10 9.46 -12.67
CA VAL A 121 -8.38 9.21 -11.42
C VAL A 121 -7.81 7.80 -11.40
N ILE A 122 -6.69 7.62 -10.70
CA ILE A 122 -6.10 6.32 -10.40
C ILE A 122 -6.36 5.93 -8.95
N PHE A 123 -6.76 4.68 -8.73
CA PHE A 123 -6.79 4.05 -7.41
C PHE A 123 -5.64 3.03 -7.33
N PRO A 124 -4.50 3.39 -6.73
CA PRO A 124 -3.38 2.47 -6.56
C PRO A 124 -3.69 1.49 -5.41
N VAL A 125 -3.58 0.20 -5.71
CA VAL A 125 -3.79 -0.91 -4.77
C VAL A 125 -2.61 -1.87 -4.88
N VAL A 126 -1.39 -1.34 -4.96
CA VAL A 126 -0.15 -2.13 -5.08
C VAL A 126 0.53 -2.11 -3.71
N HIS A 127 0.58 -3.26 -3.05
CA HIS A 127 1.16 -3.39 -1.71
C HIS A 127 2.66 -3.62 -1.76
N GLY A 128 3.37 -3.12 -0.76
CA GLY A 128 4.81 -3.23 -0.59
C GLY A 128 5.60 -2.33 -1.54
N MET A 129 6.85 -2.74 -1.78
CA MET A 129 7.81 -1.97 -2.58
C MET A 129 7.36 -1.87 -4.05
N GLY A 130 7.41 -0.67 -4.59
CA GLY A 130 6.92 -0.23 -5.89
C GLY A 130 5.57 0.49 -5.83
N GLY A 131 4.80 0.33 -4.74
CA GLY A 131 3.43 0.84 -4.65
C GLY A 131 3.17 1.79 -3.47
N GLU A 132 3.83 1.57 -2.34
CA GLU A 132 3.55 2.29 -1.09
C GLU A 132 4.65 3.32 -0.71
N GLU A 133 5.83 3.24 -1.32
CA GLU A 133 7.00 4.07 -0.96
C GLU A 133 7.16 5.36 -1.78
N GLY A 134 6.16 5.70 -2.61
CA GLY A 134 6.15 6.94 -3.39
C GLY A 134 6.59 6.79 -4.84
N THR A 135 7.11 5.63 -5.26
CA THR A 135 7.56 5.39 -6.64
C THR A 135 6.40 5.47 -7.64
N LEU A 136 5.29 4.77 -7.36
CA LEU A 136 4.11 4.81 -8.20
C LEU A 136 3.45 6.19 -8.16
N GLN A 137 3.36 6.80 -6.99
CA GLN A 137 2.84 8.15 -6.81
C GLN A 137 3.62 9.15 -7.66
N GLY A 138 4.96 9.09 -7.63
CA GLY A 138 5.81 9.97 -8.44
C GLY A 138 5.60 9.77 -9.95
N LEU A 139 5.34 8.54 -10.40
CA LEU A 139 4.95 8.28 -11.79
C LEU A 139 3.62 8.97 -12.14
N LEU A 140 2.63 8.93 -11.24
CA LEU A 140 1.32 9.53 -11.42
C LEU A 140 1.38 11.07 -11.41
N GLU A 141 2.16 11.66 -10.50
CA GLU A 141 2.47 13.09 -10.47
C GLU A 141 3.13 13.54 -11.79
N LEU A 142 4.14 12.80 -12.27
CA LEU A 142 4.77 13.08 -13.56
C LEU A 142 3.84 12.88 -14.75
N ALA A 143 2.76 12.11 -14.59
CA ALA A 143 1.75 11.91 -15.61
C ALA A 143 0.62 12.95 -15.56
N ASP A 144 0.59 13.79 -14.52
CA ASP A 144 -0.48 14.76 -14.26
C ASP A 144 -1.85 14.08 -14.13
N ILE A 145 -1.89 12.99 -13.34
CA ILE A 145 -3.11 12.20 -13.11
C ILE A 145 -3.47 12.22 -11.62
N PRO A 146 -4.68 12.65 -11.25
CA PRO A 146 -5.18 12.54 -9.90
C PRO A 146 -5.16 11.09 -9.40
N TYR A 147 -4.84 10.86 -8.13
CA TYR A 147 -4.85 9.51 -7.57
C TYR A 147 -5.28 9.48 -6.11
N VAL A 148 -5.79 8.32 -5.68
CA VAL A 148 -6.24 8.06 -4.32
C VAL A 148 -5.06 7.71 -3.42
N GLY A 149 -5.06 8.25 -2.19
CA GLY A 149 -4.06 7.93 -1.16
C GLY A 149 -3.03 9.03 -0.94
N ALA A 150 -1.99 8.73 -0.17
CA ALA A 150 -0.97 9.70 0.21
C ALA A 150 -0.13 10.20 -0.99
N GLY A 151 0.31 11.46 -0.89
CA GLY A 151 1.32 12.06 -1.78
C GLY A 151 2.67 11.32 -1.76
N VAL A 152 3.56 11.63 -2.71
CA VAL A 152 4.92 11.04 -2.78
C VAL A 152 5.65 11.09 -1.44
N LEU A 153 5.66 12.25 -0.77
CA LEU A 153 6.33 12.43 0.52
C LEU A 153 5.67 11.59 1.63
N GLY A 154 4.33 11.61 1.71
CA GLY A 154 3.59 10.85 2.71
C GLY A 154 3.83 9.35 2.58
N SER A 155 3.80 8.83 1.34
CA SER A 155 4.16 7.45 1.01
C SER A 155 5.60 7.10 1.43
N ALA A 156 6.58 7.92 1.05
CA ALA A 156 7.98 7.68 1.39
C ALA A 156 8.23 7.69 2.91
N LEU A 157 7.62 8.63 3.63
CA LEU A 157 7.71 8.70 5.09
C LEU A 157 7.01 7.52 5.78
N GLY A 158 5.85 7.09 5.28
CA GLY A 158 5.11 5.96 5.83
C GLY A 158 5.82 4.62 5.66
N MET A 159 6.58 4.44 4.58
CA MET A 159 7.33 3.21 4.33
C MET A 159 8.61 3.10 5.18
N ASP A 160 9.34 4.21 5.34
CA ASP A 160 10.64 4.22 5.99
C ASP A 160 10.50 4.40 7.51
N LYS A 161 10.49 3.28 8.24
CA LYS A 161 10.27 3.27 9.71
C LYS A 161 11.24 4.15 10.48
N ALA A 162 12.47 4.35 9.98
CA ALA A 162 13.45 5.21 10.62
C ALA A 162 13.10 6.69 10.41
N MET A 163 12.73 7.09 9.18
CA MET A 163 12.33 8.47 8.89
C MET A 163 10.98 8.83 9.49
N MET A 164 10.01 7.91 9.45
CA MET A 164 8.72 8.04 10.14
C MET A 164 8.92 8.46 11.59
N LYS A 165 9.82 7.78 12.31
CA LYS A 165 10.11 8.08 13.73
C LYS A 165 10.79 9.42 13.95
N VAL A 166 11.59 9.91 13.00
CA VAL A 166 12.14 11.28 13.07
C VAL A 166 11.00 12.30 13.03
N VAL A 167 10.07 12.14 12.08
CA VAL A 167 8.91 13.04 11.95
C VAL A 167 7.97 12.94 13.15
N PHE A 168 7.70 11.72 13.64
CA PHE A 168 6.87 11.52 14.83
C PHE A 168 7.47 12.17 16.07
N ARG A 169 8.79 12.04 16.26
CA ARG A 169 9.48 12.70 17.38
C ARG A 169 9.37 14.22 17.29
N GLU A 170 9.59 14.79 16.11
CA GLU A 170 9.45 16.23 15.87
C GLU A 170 8.01 16.71 16.15
N ALA A 171 7.02 15.90 15.79
CA ALA A 171 5.60 16.15 16.09
C ALA A 171 5.21 15.91 17.56
N GLY A 172 6.16 15.50 18.42
CA GLY A 172 5.89 15.21 19.83
C GLY A 172 5.10 13.91 20.08
N LEU A 173 5.01 13.02 19.10
CA LEU A 173 4.34 11.73 19.24
C LEU A 173 5.21 10.73 20.01
N PRO A 174 4.63 9.95 20.94
CA PRO A 174 5.37 8.94 21.67
C PRO A 174 5.82 7.83 20.72
N ILE A 175 7.11 7.50 20.78
CA ILE A 175 7.71 6.43 19.99
C ILE A 175 8.58 5.56 20.91
N VAL A 176 8.67 4.26 20.59
CA VAL A 176 9.61 3.38 21.28
C VAL A 176 11.06 3.76 20.98
N ASP A 177 11.92 3.60 21.99
CA ASP A 177 13.36 3.76 21.85
C ASP A 177 13.88 2.84 20.76
N HIS A 178 14.76 3.38 19.92
CA HIS A 178 15.27 2.65 18.77
C HIS A 178 16.67 3.12 18.38
N ARG A 179 17.38 2.24 17.67
CA ARG A 179 18.63 2.53 16.99
C ARG A 179 18.52 2.12 15.53
N VAL A 180 19.24 2.82 14.65
CA VAL A 180 19.25 2.56 13.22
C VAL A 180 20.65 2.13 12.82
N LEU A 181 20.73 1.08 12.02
CA LEU A 181 21.97 0.51 11.49
C LEU A 181 21.92 0.53 9.97
N ARG A 182 22.96 1.05 9.32
CA ARG A 182 23.11 1.00 7.87
C ARG A 182 24.06 -0.12 7.46
N ARG A 183 23.98 -0.54 6.20
CA ARG A 183 24.89 -1.53 5.59
C ARG A 183 26.37 -1.17 5.77
N SER A 184 26.72 0.10 5.71
CA SER A 184 28.09 0.59 5.94
C SER A 184 28.55 0.34 7.37
N ASP A 185 27.66 0.50 8.35
CA ASP A 185 27.97 0.28 9.77
C ASP A 185 28.17 -1.22 10.04
N LEU A 186 27.40 -2.08 9.36
CA LEU A 186 27.60 -3.53 9.40
C LEU A 186 28.98 -3.94 8.86
N GLU A 187 29.40 -3.34 7.75
CA GLU A 187 30.70 -3.59 7.12
C GLU A 187 31.87 -3.09 7.97
N ALA A 188 31.68 -1.99 8.70
CA ALA A 188 32.65 -1.45 9.64
C ALA A 188 32.77 -2.24 10.96
N GLY A 189 31.82 -3.15 11.23
CA GLY A 189 31.79 -3.99 12.42
C GLY A 189 30.55 -3.75 13.29
N ARG A 190 29.73 -4.79 13.43
CA ARG A 190 28.44 -4.72 14.15
C ARG A 190 28.53 -4.72 15.66
N ASP A 191 29.66 -5.09 16.26
CA ASP A 191 29.77 -5.24 17.72
C ASP A 191 29.55 -3.92 18.48
N ARG A 192 30.08 -2.81 17.96
CA ARG A 192 29.86 -1.49 18.55
C ARG A 192 28.38 -1.11 18.53
N PHE A 193 27.67 -1.44 17.45
CA PHE A 193 26.24 -1.18 17.36
C PHE A 193 25.44 -2.04 18.34
N VAL A 194 25.76 -3.34 18.42
CA VAL A 194 25.11 -4.26 19.35
C VAL A 194 25.29 -3.80 20.80
N GLN A 195 26.51 -3.40 21.17
CA GLN A 195 26.77 -2.83 22.49
C GLN A 195 25.93 -1.57 22.74
N ALA A 196 25.84 -0.66 21.77
CA ALA A 196 25.03 0.55 21.90
C ALA A 196 23.51 0.28 22.02
N VAL A 197 23.02 -0.83 21.47
CA VAL A 197 21.64 -1.31 21.67
C VAL A 197 21.47 -1.86 23.10
N GLU A 198 22.41 -2.69 23.54
CA GLU A 198 22.41 -3.28 24.89
C GLU A 198 22.44 -2.21 25.99
N GLU A 199 23.28 -1.18 25.83
CA GLU A 199 23.38 -0.05 26.74
C GLU A 199 22.14 0.87 26.72
N ALA A 200 21.48 1.02 25.57
CA ALA A 200 20.35 1.93 25.42
C ALA A 200 19.05 1.36 25.99
N PHE A 201 18.72 0.10 25.67
CA PHE A 201 17.44 -0.50 26.09
C PHE A 201 17.44 -2.02 26.22
N GLY A 202 18.54 -2.72 25.90
CA GLY A 202 18.67 -4.15 26.17
C GLY A 202 17.67 -5.04 25.43
N TYR A 203 17.20 -6.07 26.12
CA TYR A 203 16.35 -7.15 25.58
C TYR A 203 15.01 -7.26 26.35
N PRO A 204 13.94 -7.75 25.72
CA PRO A 204 13.87 -8.12 24.30
C PRO A 204 13.89 -6.87 23.40
N CYS A 205 14.39 -7.04 22.18
CA CYS A 205 14.31 -6.00 21.14
C CYS A 205 13.78 -6.60 19.84
N PHE A 206 13.14 -5.78 19.02
CA PHE A 206 12.68 -6.15 17.68
C PHE A 206 13.63 -5.59 16.64
N VAL A 207 14.06 -6.44 15.70
CA VAL A 207 14.91 -6.08 14.57
C VAL A 207 14.08 -6.15 13.31
N LYS A 208 14.11 -5.09 12.49
CA LYS A 208 13.28 -4.95 11.30
C LYS A 208 14.05 -4.29 10.15
N PRO A 209 13.81 -4.67 8.90
CA PRO A 209 14.14 -3.82 7.76
C PRO A 209 13.42 -2.47 7.90
N ALA A 210 14.11 -1.36 7.60
CA ALA A 210 13.50 -0.04 7.74
C ALA A 210 12.34 0.13 6.75
N ASN A 211 12.53 -0.33 5.52
CA ASN A 211 11.53 -0.36 4.46
C ASN A 211 10.99 -1.79 4.27
N GLY A 212 9.68 -1.91 4.07
CA GLY A 212 9.00 -3.19 3.84
C GLY A 212 7.78 -3.40 4.75
N GLY A 213 6.82 -4.18 4.26
CA GLY A 213 5.58 -4.52 4.93
C GLY A 213 5.51 -5.97 5.43
N SER A 214 4.32 -6.35 5.91
CA SER A 214 3.94 -7.75 6.16
C SER A 214 4.86 -8.55 7.10
N SER A 215 5.55 -7.89 8.03
CA SER A 215 6.42 -8.53 9.03
C SER A 215 7.55 -9.39 8.44
N VAL A 216 7.90 -9.19 7.17
CA VAL A 216 8.99 -9.93 6.51
C VAL A 216 10.35 -9.44 7.00
N GLY A 217 11.23 -10.37 7.37
CA GLY A 217 12.55 -10.05 7.91
C GLY A 217 12.52 -9.47 9.34
N VAL A 218 11.37 -9.52 10.02
CA VAL A 218 11.21 -9.05 11.40
C VAL A 218 11.49 -10.18 12.38
N SER A 219 12.30 -9.90 13.40
CA SER A 219 12.64 -10.86 14.45
C SER A 219 12.59 -10.22 15.84
N LYS A 220 12.22 -11.01 16.85
CA LYS A 220 12.33 -10.65 18.27
C LYS A 220 13.59 -11.29 18.85
N ALA A 221 14.56 -10.49 19.25
CA ALA A 221 15.80 -10.94 19.89
C ALA A 221 15.66 -10.87 21.41
N LYS A 222 15.96 -11.98 22.10
CA LYS A 222 15.89 -12.07 23.58
C LYS A 222 17.28 -12.01 24.21
N ARG A 223 18.33 -12.13 23.41
CA ARG A 223 19.75 -12.08 23.81
C ARG A 223 20.65 -11.71 22.61
N ARG A 224 21.93 -11.49 22.88
CA ARG A 224 22.93 -11.05 21.89
C ARG A 224 23.03 -11.91 20.63
N ALA A 225 23.07 -13.23 20.79
CA ALA A 225 23.13 -14.15 19.65
C ALA A 225 21.93 -13.95 18.71
N ASP A 226 20.72 -13.87 19.28
CA ASP A 226 19.50 -13.65 18.52
C ASP A 226 19.52 -12.29 17.79
N LEU A 227 20.07 -11.24 18.42
CA LEU A 227 20.19 -9.92 17.80
C LEU A 227 21.14 -9.95 16.58
N LEU A 228 22.27 -10.64 16.68
CA LEU A 228 23.21 -10.80 15.56
C LEU A 228 22.55 -11.54 14.39
N GLU A 229 21.85 -12.64 14.66
CA GLU A 229 21.12 -13.42 13.64
C GLU A 229 19.98 -12.61 13.01
N ALA A 230 19.23 -11.89 13.83
CA ALA A 230 18.13 -11.04 13.40
C ALA A 230 18.61 -9.87 12.52
N ILE A 231 19.75 -9.27 12.84
CA ILE A 231 20.40 -8.26 12.00
C ILE A 231 20.78 -8.85 10.65
N ASP A 232 21.38 -10.04 10.61
CA ASP A 232 21.75 -10.71 9.36
C ASP A 232 20.53 -11.05 8.51
N LEU A 233 19.41 -11.42 9.13
CA LEU A 233 18.16 -11.65 8.42
C LEU A 233 17.60 -10.35 7.83
N ALA A 234 17.47 -9.29 8.63
CA ALA A 234 16.93 -8.00 8.19
C ALA A 234 17.79 -7.37 7.07
N ALA A 235 19.11 -7.54 7.14
CA ALA A 235 20.05 -7.06 6.12
C ALA A 235 19.85 -7.69 4.73
N ARG A 236 19.13 -8.80 4.61
CA ARG A 236 18.78 -9.42 3.33
C ARG A 236 17.67 -8.67 2.59
N TYR A 237 16.90 -7.87 3.32
CA TYR A 237 15.70 -7.19 2.79
C TYR A 237 15.90 -5.69 2.64
N ASP A 238 16.74 -5.06 3.46
CA ASP A 238 17.03 -3.63 3.36
C ASP A 238 18.49 -3.32 3.77
N ARG A 239 19.04 -2.26 3.18
CA ARG A 239 20.33 -1.67 3.54
C ARG A 239 20.26 -0.83 4.82
N LYS A 240 19.06 -0.52 5.30
CA LYS A 240 18.81 0.17 6.56
C LYS A 240 17.95 -0.70 7.46
N ILE A 241 18.38 -0.88 8.69
CA ILE A 241 17.76 -1.74 9.70
C ILE A 241 17.43 -0.87 10.91
N ILE A 242 16.29 -1.15 11.52
CA ILE A 242 15.90 -0.54 12.79
C ILE A 242 15.84 -1.62 13.87
N VAL A 243 16.40 -1.32 15.04
CA VAL A 243 16.30 -2.13 16.26
C VAL A 243 15.54 -1.31 17.28
N GLU A 244 14.43 -1.85 17.78
CA GLU A 244 13.51 -1.18 18.68
C GLU A 244 13.40 -1.93 20.00
N ARG A 245 13.21 -1.20 21.10
CA ARG A 245 12.90 -1.81 22.41
C ARG A 245 11.63 -2.65 22.30
N GLY A 246 11.68 -3.88 22.81
CA GLY A 246 10.49 -4.71 22.99
C GLY A 246 9.63 -4.18 24.13
N VAL A 247 8.34 -4.03 23.87
CA VAL A 247 7.34 -3.61 24.86
C VAL A 247 6.21 -4.63 24.89
N ASP A 248 5.72 -4.92 26.09
CA ASP A 248 4.47 -5.67 26.26
C ASP A 248 3.32 -4.67 26.16
N ALA A 249 2.57 -4.73 25.05
CA ALA A 249 1.59 -3.71 24.69
C ALA A 249 0.43 -4.32 23.91
N ARG A 250 -0.73 -3.66 24.00
CA ARG A 250 -1.90 -3.93 23.17
C ARG A 250 -1.72 -3.28 21.80
N GLU A 251 -2.14 -3.95 20.73
CA GLU A 251 -2.09 -3.43 19.36
C GLU A 251 -3.44 -2.83 18.99
N ILE A 252 -3.46 -1.49 18.86
CA ILE A 252 -4.67 -0.71 18.54
C ILE A 252 -4.52 -0.13 17.13
N GLU A 253 -5.52 -0.32 16.30
CA GLU A 253 -5.58 0.19 14.93
C GLU A 253 -6.69 1.25 14.80
N CYS A 254 -6.41 2.33 14.08
CA CYS A 254 -7.38 3.38 13.78
C CYS A 254 -7.23 3.80 12.32
N SER A 255 -8.34 3.82 11.58
CA SER A 255 -8.35 4.29 10.20
C SER A 255 -8.59 5.80 10.17
N VAL A 256 -7.84 6.51 9.32
CA VAL A 256 -8.01 7.95 9.11
C VAL A 256 -8.27 8.20 7.63
N LEU A 257 -9.29 9.00 7.32
CA LEU A 257 -9.68 9.36 5.96
C LEU A 257 -9.86 10.87 5.83
N GLY A 258 -9.28 11.46 4.80
CA GLY A 258 -9.43 12.88 4.48
C GLY A 258 -8.12 13.51 4.03
N ASN A 259 -8.20 14.80 3.70
CA ASN A 259 -7.04 15.61 3.31
C ASN A 259 -6.77 16.64 4.43
N ASP A 260 -7.21 17.89 4.25
CA ASP A 260 -7.01 18.98 5.21
C ASP A 260 -7.84 18.81 6.49
N GLU A 261 -8.99 18.16 6.38
CA GLU A 261 -9.91 17.85 7.49
C GLU A 261 -10.07 16.32 7.60
N PRO A 262 -9.13 15.62 8.26
CA PRO A 262 -9.18 14.16 8.39
C PRO A 262 -10.16 13.70 9.48
N GLU A 263 -10.89 12.64 9.19
CA GLU A 263 -11.80 11.95 10.11
C GLU A 263 -11.21 10.62 10.56
N ALA A 264 -11.25 10.34 11.86
CA ALA A 264 -10.77 9.10 12.45
C ALA A 264 -11.95 8.13 12.70
N SER A 265 -11.73 6.84 12.43
CA SER A 265 -12.68 5.78 12.77
C SER A 265 -12.66 5.47 14.27
N VAL A 266 -13.61 4.65 14.72
CA VAL A 266 -13.47 3.97 16.02
C VAL A 266 -12.19 3.13 16.04
N PRO A 267 -11.46 3.06 17.17
CA PRO A 267 -10.30 2.19 17.29
C PRO A 267 -10.72 0.71 17.33
N GLY A 268 -9.94 -0.15 16.69
CA GLY A 268 -10.02 -1.60 16.81
C GLY A 268 -8.81 -2.17 17.56
N GLU A 269 -8.94 -3.34 18.17
CA GLU A 269 -7.83 -4.04 18.83
C GLU A 269 -7.57 -5.38 18.15
N ILE A 270 -6.31 -5.65 17.84
CA ILE A 270 -5.82 -6.96 17.40
C ILE A 270 -5.33 -7.71 18.63
N VAL A 271 -6.00 -8.81 18.97
CA VAL A 271 -5.54 -9.74 20.00
C VAL A 271 -4.82 -10.90 19.29
N PRO A 272 -3.48 -10.95 19.30
CA PRO A 272 -2.73 -11.95 18.55
C PRO A 272 -2.94 -13.35 19.13
N GLY A 273 -3.02 -14.36 18.26
CA GLY A 273 -3.05 -15.77 18.67
C GLY A 273 -1.68 -16.36 19.07
N ASN A 274 -0.59 -15.64 18.78
CA ASN A 274 0.81 -16.04 19.01
C ASN A 274 1.57 -14.97 19.82
N GLU A 275 2.86 -15.21 20.14
CA GLU A 275 3.71 -14.28 20.93
C GLU A 275 3.80 -12.86 20.32
N PHE A 276 3.59 -12.70 19.00
CA PHE A 276 3.41 -11.42 18.32
C PHE A 276 2.71 -11.62 16.96
N TYR A 277 2.20 -10.52 16.38
CA TYR A 277 1.43 -10.53 15.13
C TYR A 277 2.34 -10.61 13.87
N ASP A 278 2.81 -11.83 13.57
CA ASP A 278 3.70 -12.12 12.43
C ASP A 278 2.94 -12.36 11.10
N TYR A 279 3.67 -12.60 10.01
CA TYR A 279 3.08 -12.85 8.68
C TYR A 279 2.11 -14.05 8.69
N ARG A 280 2.42 -15.11 9.46
CA ARG A 280 1.57 -16.30 9.52
C ARG A 280 0.27 -15.98 10.27
N ALA A 281 0.35 -15.25 11.37
CA ALA A 281 -0.81 -14.77 12.12
C ALA A 281 -1.72 -13.81 11.32
N LYS A 282 -1.16 -13.10 10.32
CA LYS A 282 -1.90 -12.17 9.44
C LYS A 282 -2.64 -12.84 8.29
N TYR A 283 -2.06 -13.88 7.70
CA TYR A 283 -2.54 -14.42 6.41
C TYR A 283 -2.79 -15.94 6.38
N ILE A 284 -2.41 -16.67 7.43
CA ILE A 284 -2.45 -18.13 7.45
C ILE A 284 -3.25 -18.66 8.65
N ASP A 285 -3.04 -18.12 9.85
CA ASP A 285 -3.66 -18.61 11.08
C ASP A 285 -4.89 -17.78 11.50
N GLU A 286 -6.01 -18.44 11.78
CA GLU A 286 -7.31 -17.82 12.15
C GLU A 286 -7.45 -17.50 13.64
N ASN A 287 -6.39 -17.65 14.44
CA ASN A 287 -6.48 -17.58 15.90
C ASN A 287 -6.46 -16.15 16.48
N SER A 288 -6.20 -15.13 15.66
CA SER A 288 -6.18 -13.74 16.12
C SER A 288 -7.60 -13.17 16.17
N ARG A 289 -7.96 -12.49 17.26
CA ARG A 289 -9.29 -11.88 17.43
C ARG A 289 -9.23 -10.39 17.14
N LEU A 290 -10.21 -9.91 16.37
CA LEU A 290 -10.40 -8.50 16.07
C LEU A 290 -11.56 -7.95 16.91
N LEU A 291 -11.30 -6.97 17.76
CA LEU A 291 -12.31 -6.30 18.59
C LEU A 291 -12.60 -4.91 18.02
N ILE A 292 -13.84 -4.67 17.56
CA ILE A 292 -14.27 -3.37 17.04
C ILE A 292 -15.64 -3.02 17.68
N PRO A 293 -15.72 -1.97 18.52
CA PRO A 293 -14.63 -1.11 18.97
C PRO A 293 -13.67 -1.83 19.96
N ALA A 294 -12.45 -1.32 20.07
CA ALA A 294 -11.50 -1.75 21.09
C ALA A 294 -12.04 -1.45 22.50
N PRO A 295 -11.90 -2.37 23.48
CA PRO A 295 -12.28 -2.13 24.87
C PRO A 295 -11.30 -1.16 25.53
N LEU A 296 -11.49 0.14 25.28
CA LEU A 296 -10.74 1.25 25.84
C LEU A 296 -11.65 2.04 26.79
N SER A 297 -11.08 2.52 27.90
CA SER A 297 -11.79 3.48 28.74
C SER A 297 -11.77 4.86 28.06
N PRO A 298 -12.85 5.66 28.18
CA PRO A 298 -12.89 7.02 27.67
C PRO A 298 -11.79 7.92 28.23
#